data_AF-A0A819PVH7-F1
#
_entry.id   AF-A0A819PVH7-F1
#
_cell.length_a   1.000
_cell.length_b   1.000
_cell.length_c   1.000
_cell.angle_alpha   90.00
_cell.angle_beta   90.00
_cell.angle_gamma   90.00
#
_symmetry.space_group_name_H-M   'P 1'
#
loop_
_entity.id
_entity.type
_entity.pdbx_description
1 polymer ?
#
loop_
_entity_poly.entity_id
_entity_poly.type
_entity_poly.pdbx_seq_one_letter_code
_entity_poly.pdbx_strand_id
1 'polypeptide(L)'
;MMSIILLLILSIVQYSSSIAIGSVSTKTTDNNVIELANPKALRSILTPPTDALLPNDRITFEQYQQVQFGWTRDQLTNYVGSPGKVMSSSIDNQNIIQVQYQGPSPNIIAIAGFGFLNEKLFTKTQFNFDFTANYKITKEQCDRIQIGWTYQEVRAAVGNQKGNVVSESGTNGNIGMTVQYTCIKDRQQNVDGIVTLAFVNDK
;
A
#
# COMPACT_ATOMS: atom_id res chain seq x y z
N MET A 1 -10.95 -13.26 25.81
CA MET A 1 -10.29 -12.07 25.24
C MET A 1 -10.45 -12.13 23.74
N MET A 2 -11.27 -11.26 23.18
CA MET A 2 -11.51 -11.18 21.73
C MET A 2 -10.39 -10.33 21.13
N SER A 3 -9.46 -10.96 20.40
CA SER A 3 -8.49 -10.23 19.60
C SER A 3 -9.24 -9.58 18.44
N ILE A 4 -9.46 -8.27 18.53
CA ILE A 4 -9.93 -7.46 17.41
C ILE A 4 -8.77 -7.40 16.42
N ILE A 5 -8.85 -8.22 15.37
CA ILE A 5 -7.91 -8.19 14.25
C ILE A 5 -8.24 -6.93 13.45
N LEU A 6 -7.48 -5.86 13.70
CA LEU A 6 -7.56 -4.63 12.92
C LEU A 6 -6.90 -4.89 11.55
N LEU A 7 -7.69 -5.30 10.55
CA LEU A 7 -7.28 -5.23 9.15
C LEU A 7 -7.17 -3.75 8.77
N LEU A 8 -5.98 -3.19 8.95
CA LEU A 8 -5.62 -1.93 8.33
C LEU A 8 -5.48 -2.18 6.82
N ILE A 9 -6.60 -2.12 6.11
CA ILE A 9 -6.62 -1.88 4.66
C ILE A 9 -6.14 -0.45 4.48
N LEU A 10 -4.83 -0.25 4.54
CA LEU A 10 -4.20 0.97 4.09
C LEU A 10 -4.39 1.00 2.58
N SER A 11 -5.41 1.75 2.16
CA SER A 11 -5.64 2.11 0.78
C SER A 11 -4.37 2.80 0.27
N ILE A 12 -3.49 2.05 -0.38
CA ILE A 12 -2.69 2.62 -1.44
C ILE A 12 -3.74 3.07 -2.46
N VAL A 13 -4.02 4.37 -2.46
CA VAL A 13 -4.83 5.02 -3.47
C VAL A 13 -4.29 4.54 -4.82
N GLN A 14 -5.01 3.62 -5.45
CA GLN A 14 -4.78 3.32 -6.85
C GLN A 14 -5.15 4.62 -7.57
N TYR A 15 -4.12 5.33 -8.04
CA TYR A 15 -4.29 6.54 -8.82
C TYR A 15 -4.88 6.18 -10.20
N SER A 16 -6.17 5.85 -10.24
CA SER A 16 -7.02 6.17 -11.39
C SER A 16 -7.43 7.62 -11.21
N SER A 17 -6.60 8.53 -11.72
CA SER A 17 -6.94 9.94 -12.02
C SER A 17 -8.13 10.52 -11.24
N SER A 18 -7.95 10.83 -9.96
CA SER A 18 -8.83 11.69 -9.17
C SER A 18 -8.06 12.20 -7.95
N ILE A 19 -8.04 13.53 -7.83
CA ILE A 19 -7.48 14.29 -6.71
C ILE A 19 -8.28 13.97 -5.45
N ALA A 20 -7.63 13.60 -4.34
CA ALA A 20 -8.20 13.68 -3.00
C ALA A 20 -7.32 14.68 -2.24
N ILE A 21 -7.67 15.97 -2.15
CA ILE A 21 -8.61 16.55 -1.17
C ILE A 21 -8.60 15.74 0.13
N GLY A 22 -7.80 16.21 1.07
CA GLY A 22 -7.87 15.77 2.46
C GLY A 22 -9.30 15.92 2.96
N SER A 23 -9.76 14.93 3.71
CA SER A 23 -11.08 14.92 4.35
C SER A 23 -11.24 16.16 5.23
N VAL A 24 -11.87 17.19 4.67
CA VAL A 24 -12.46 18.28 5.44
C VAL A 24 -13.76 17.73 6.00
N SER A 25 -13.82 17.60 7.32
CA SER A 25 -15.07 17.43 8.04
C SER A 25 -15.85 18.74 7.96
N THR A 26 -16.70 18.90 6.95
CA THR A 26 -17.73 19.95 6.98
C THR A 26 -18.95 19.41 7.71
N LYS A 27 -19.25 19.98 8.88
CA LYS A 27 -20.59 19.92 9.43
C LYS A 27 -21.47 20.80 8.55
N THR A 28 -22.29 20.18 7.70
CA THR A 28 -23.32 20.89 6.95
C THR A 28 -24.37 21.40 7.92
N THR A 29 -24.49 22.71 8.03
CA THR A 29 -25.72 23.38 8.46
C THR A 29 -26.08 24.37 7.35
N ASP A 30 -27.37 24.49 7.08
CA ASP A 30 -27.96 24.91 5.82
C ASP A 30 -27.51 26.27 5.23
N ASN A 31 -27.39 26.29 3.90
CA ASN A 31 -27.61 27.41 2.96
C ASN A 31 -27.10 28.82 3.34
N ASN A 32 -25.91 29.21 2.85
CA ASN A 32 -25.68 30.40 2.00
C ASN A 32 -24.18 30.80 1.89
N VAL A 33 -23.76 31.09 0.65
CA VAL A 33 -22.63 31.92 0.17
C VAL A 33 -21.28 31.78 0.89
N ILE A 34 -20.30 31.20 0.17
CA ILE A 34 -18.87 31.24 0.57
C ILE A 34 -18.31 32.62 0.20
N GLU A 35 -18.12 33.47 1.20
CA GLU A 35 -17.32 34.69 1.10
C GLU A 35 -15.83 34.31 0.98
N LEU A 36 -15.17 34.74 -0.10
CA LEU A 36 -13.75 34.47 -0.35
C LEU A 36 -12.88 35.24 0.66
N ALA A 37 -12.48 34.58 1.74
CA ALA A 37 -11.56 35.15 2.71
C ALA A 37 -10.13 35.27 2.12
N ASN A 38 -9.75 36.52 1.85
CA ASN A 38 -8.40 37.11 1.83
C ASN A 38 -7.28 36.43 0.97
N PRO A 39 -6.85 37.06 -0.15
CA PRO A 39 -5.82 36.52 -1.05
C PRO A 39 -4.39 36.45 -0.45
N LYS A 40 -4.14 37.00 0.75
CA LYS A 40 -2.87 36.78 1.47
C LYS A 40 -2.77 35.39 2.10
N ALA A 41 -3.88 34.71 2.38
CA ALA A 41 -3.87 33.32 2.81
C ALA A 41 -3.44 32.37 1.68
N LEU A 42 -3.74 32.72 0.42
CA LEU A 42 -3.41 31.93 -0.77
C LEU A 42 -1.91 31.82 -1.08
N ARG A 43 -1.09 32.82 -0.73
CA ARG A 43 0.37 32.74 -0.95
C ARG A 43 1.08 31.81 0.03
N SER A 44 0.49 31.52 1.18
CA SER A 44 1.01 30.51 2.13
C SER A 44 0.68 29.07 1.70
N ILE A 45 -0.18 28.90 0.71
CA ILE A 45 -0.61 27.59 0.16
C ILE A 45 0.20 27.21 -1.10
N LEU A 46 1.03 28.14 -1.61
CA LEU A 46 1.87 27.94 -2.80
C LEU A 46 3.34 27.64 -2.47
N THR A 47 3.71 27.64 -1.19
CA THR A 47 4.92 26.93 -0.77
C THR A 47 4.57 25.45 -0.64
N PRO A 48 5.19 24.55 -1.42
CA PRO A 48 4.96 23.11 -1.26
C PRO A 48 5.25 22.73 0.20
N PRO A 49 4.48 21.80 0.81
CA PRO A 49 4.83 21.30 2.13
C PRO A 49 6.25 20.75 2.08
N THR A 50 7.07 21.11 3.05
CA THR A 50 8.51 20.82 3.16
C THR A 50 8.87 19.33 3.32
N ASP A 51 8.00 18.40 2.92
CA ASP A 51 8.22 16.94 3.03
C ASP A 51 7.96 16.22 1.69
N ALA A 52 8.64 16.64 0.63
CA ALA A 52 8.77 15.80 -0.56
C ALA A 52 9.73 14.65 -0.23
N LEU A 53 9.41 13.41 -0.66
CA LEU A 53 10.36 12.30 -0.66
C LEU A 53 11.65 12.76 -1.33
N LEU A 54 12.77 12.70 -0.60
CA LEU A 54 14.04 13.20 -1.12
C LEU A 54 14.53 12.24 -2.22
N PRO A 55 15.34 12.73 -3.19
CA PRO A 55 15.93 11.87 -4.21
C PRO A 55 16.70 10.67 -3.67
N ASN A 56 17.15 10.76 -2.41
CA ASN A 56 17.92 9.73 -1.70
C ASN A 56 17.03 8.74 -0.92
N ASP A 57 15.72 8.98 -0.79
CA ASP A 57 14.79 8.10 -0.11
C ASP A 57 14.32 6.96 -1.03
N ARG A 58 15.29 6.25 -1.59
CA ARG A 58 15.08 5.15 -2.54
C ARG A 58 15.31 3.80 -1.87
N ILE A 59 14.53 2.83 -2.29
CA ILE A 59 14.72 1.42 -1.95
C ILE A 59 14.60 0.60 -3.23
N THR A 60 15.32 -0.52 -3.32
CA THR A 60 15.16 -1.50 -4.41
C THR A 60 14.08 -2.53 -4.08
N PHE A 61 13.59 -3.26 -5.08
CA PHE A 61 12.64 -4.35 -4.83
C PHE A 61 13.26 -5.48 -4.02
N GLU A 62 14.52 -5.80 -4.27
CA GLU A 62 15.28 -6.78 -3.49
C GLU A 62 15.37 -6.35 -2.02
N GLN A 63 15.73 -5.09 -1.75
CA GLN A 63 15.75 -4.57 -0.38
C GLN A 63 14.37 -4.64 0.27
N TYR A 64 13.30 -4.24 -0.44
CA TYR A 64 11.93 -4.35 0.06
C TYR A 64 11.57 -5.79 0.47
N GLN A 65 11.96 -6.79 -0.33
CA GLN A 65 11.68 -8.19 -0.05
C GLN A 65 12.42 -8.70 1.20
N GLN A 66 13.65 -8.24 1.44
CA GLN A 66 14.48 -8.68 2.55
C GLN A 66 14.11 -8.03 3.89
N VAL A 67 13.35 -6.93 3.90
CA VAL A 67 12.86 -6.32 5.13
C VAL A 67 11.91 -7.29 5.86
N GLN A 68 12.20 -7.54 7.14
CA GLN A 68 11.49 -8.53 7.96
C GLN A 68 10.60 -7.86 9.01
N PHE A 69 9.48 -8.51 9.33
CA PHE A 69 8.64 -8.12 10.47
C PHE A 69 9.43 -8.15 11.78
N GLY A 70 9.08 -7.26 12.71
CA GLY A 70 9.78 -7.08 13.98
C GLY A 70 11.06 -6.25 13.89
N TRP A 71 11.50 -5.83 12.71
CA TRP A 71 12.56 -4.84 12.59
C TRP A 71 12.13 -3.50 13.18
N THR A 72 13.09 -2.79 13.77
CA THR A 72 12.94 -1.40 14.21
C THR A 72 13.18 -0.44 13.05
N ARG A 73 12.81 0.83 13.21
CA ARG A 73 13.12 1.88 12.22
C ARG A 73 14.62 2.06 12.02
N ASP A 74 15.42 1.90 13.07
CA ASP A 74 16.88 2.02 12.96
C ASP A 74 17.48 0.86 12.16
N GLN A 75 16.98 -0.36 12.36
CA GLN A 75 17.37 -1.51 11.53
C GLN A 75 17.00 -1.30 10.07
N LEU A 76 15.78 -0.80 9.79
CA LEU A 76 15.36 -0.47 8.42
C LEU A 76 16.26 0.61 7.81
N THR A 77 16.51 1.70 8.55
CA THR A 77 17.34 2.82 8.11
C THR A 77 18.76 2.38 7.80
N ASN A 78 19.37 1.58 8.67
CA ASN A 78 20.73 1.06 8.47
C ASN A 78 20.82 0.11 7.27
N TYR A 79 19.75 -0.67 7.01
CA TYR A 79 19.71 -1.60 5.89
C TYR A 79 19.50 -0.90 4.55
N VAL A 80 18.58 0.08 4.50
CA VAL A 80 18.26 0.82 3.27
C VAL A 80 19.26 1.93 2.99
N GLY A 81 19.85 2.52 4.03
CA GLY A 81 20.78 3.65 3.95
C GLY A 81 20.10 5.03 4.00
N SER A 82 18.78 5.08 4.19
CA SER A 82 18.00 6.31 4.39
C SER A 82 16.87 6.07 5.40
N PRO A 83 16.50 7.08 6.22
CA PRO A 83 15.34 7.00 7.11
C PRO A 83 14.00 6.98 6.36
N GLY A 84 14.00 7.31 5.07
CA GLY A 84 12.78 7.48 4.27
C GLY A 84 11.92 8.65 4.74
N LYS A 85 10.77 8.83 4.08
CA LYS A 85 9.78 9.82 4.51
C LYS A 85 8.93 9.26 5.64
N VAL A 86 9.05 9.86 6.82
CA VAL A 86 8.28 9.47 8.01
C VAL A 86 6.94 10.21 8.02
N MET A 87 5.86 9.46 8.19
CA MET A 87 4.51 9.96 8.43
C MET A 87 4.02 9.33 9.72
N SER A 88 3.45 10.11 10.63
CA SER A 88 2.94 9.58 11.90
C SER A 88 1.42 9.76 11.97
N SER A 89 0.76 8.77 12.56
CA SER A 89 -0.66 8.81 12.88
C SER A 89 -0.88 8.10 14.21
N SER A 90 -1.90 8.54 14.95
CA SER A 90 -2.33 7.88 16.17
C SER A 90 -3.74 7.36 15.95
N ILE A 91 -3.93 6.05 16.10
CA ILE A 91 -5.25 5.39 16.02
C ILE A 91 -5.46 4.68 17.36
N ASP A 92 -6.58 4.91 18.03
CA ASP A 92 -6.95 4.26 19.30
C ASP A 92 -5.83 4.28 20.37
N ASN A 93 -5.16 5.44 20.53
CA ASN A 93 -4.02 5.64 21.43
C ASN A 93 -2.77 4.79 21.13
N GLN A 94 -2.73 4.13 19.97
CA GLN A 94 -1.54 3.46 19.46
C GLN A 94 -0.81 4.39 18.49
N ASN A 95 0.48 4.58 18.74
CA ASN A 95 1.34 5.33 17.84
C ASN A 95 1.73 4.44 16.67
N ILE A 96 1.23 4.79 15.49
CA ILE A 96 1.56 4.14 14.23
C ILE A 96 2.48 5.08 13.46
N ILE A 97 3.69 4.60 13.17
CA ILE A 97 4.64 5.32 12.32
C ILE A 97 4.66 4.63 10.97
N GLN A 98 4.53 5.40 9.91
CA GLN A 98 4.69 4.95 8.54
C GLN A 98 5.98 5.53 7.97
N VAL A 99 6.73 4.71 7.26
CA VAL A 99 7.92 5.14 6.52
C VAL A 99 7.70 4.81 5.05
N GLN A 100 7.89 5.79 4.19
CA GLN A 100 7.72 5.67 2.75
C GLN A 100 9.06 5.85 2.01
N TYR A 101 9.25 5.07 0.94
CA TYR A 101 10.38 5.18 0.02
C TYR A 101 9.89 5.20 -1.42
N GLN A 102 10.66 5.82 -2.30
CA GLN A 102 10.50 5.72 -3.75
C GLN A 102 11.26 4.52 -4.32
N GLY A 103 10.84 4.06 -5.49
CA GLY A 103 11.61 3.11 -6.29
C GLY A 103 12.89 3.73 -6.86
N PRO A 104 13.78 2.89 -7.40
CA PRO A 104 15.10 3.30 -7.85
C PRO A 104 15.06 4.08 -9.18
N SER A 105 13.98 3.99 -9.96
CA SER A 105 13.85 4.65 -11.26
C SER A 105 13.09 5.97 -11.14
N PRO A 106 13.62 7.10 -11.65
CA PRO A 106 12.88 8.37 -11.67
C PRO A 106 11.74 8.38 -12.69
N ASN A 107 11.75 7.46 -13.67
CA ASN A 107 10.76 7.42 -14.76
C ASN A 107 9.57 6.50 -14.46
N ILE A 108 9.63 5.75 -13.36
CA ILE A 108 8.60 4.81 -12.95
C ILE A 108 8.18 5.19 -11.54
N ILE A 109 6.91 5.55 -11.38
CA ILE A 109 6.35 5.79 -10.05
C ILE A 109 6.23 4.44 -9.35
N ALA A 110 7.09 4.21 -8.37
CA ALA A 110 7.08 3.05 -7.50
C ALA A 110 7.25 3.51 -6.05
N ILE A 111 6.46 2.95 -5.15
CA ILE A 111 6.38 3.36 -3.75
C ILE A 111 6.40 2.15 -2.85
N ALA A 112 7.22 2.18 -1.80
CA ALA A 112 7.22 1.20 -0.73
C ALA A 112 6.83 1.89 0.58
N GLY A 113 6.04 1.20 1.40
CA GLY A 113 5.57 1.67 2.69
C GLY A 113 5.81 0.62 3.77
N PHE A 114 6.21 1.09 4.95
CA PHE A 114 6.53 0.28 6.11
C PHE A 114 5.80 0.84 7.33
N GLY A 115 4.91 0.05 7.93
CA GLY A 115 4.17 0.43 9.13
C GLY A 115 4.82 -0.14 10.38
N PHE A 116 4.96 0.70 11.39
CA PHE A 116 5.52 0.38 12.69
C PHE A 116 4.46 0.58 13.78
N LEU A 117 4.27 -0.44 14.59
CA LEU A 117 3.42 -0.43 15.77
C LEU A 117 4.29 -0.81 16.96
N ASN A 118 4.24 -0.01 18.04
CA ASN A 118 5.11 -0.19 19.19
C ASN A 118 6.60 -0.33 18.78
N GLU A 119 7.04 0.54 17.87
CA GLU A 119 8.40 0.59 17.32
C GLU A 119 8.86 -0.62 16.49
N LYS A 120 7.95 -1.56 16.21
CA LYS A 120 8.24 -2.79 15.47
C LYS A 120 7.48 -2.82 14.16
N LEU A 121 8.17 -3.21 13.09
CA LEU A 121 7.57 -3.36 11.77
C LEU A 121 6.48 -4.43 11.83
N PHE A 122 5.26 -4.05 11.44
CA PHE A 122 4.10 -4.94 11.41
C PHE A 122 3.39 -4.96 10.06
N THR A 123 3.66 -3.98 9.17
CA THR A 123 3.15 -4.00 7.79
C THR A 123 4.19 -3.57 6.77
N LYS A 124 4.09 -4.16 5.59
CA LYS A 124 4.83 -3.81 4.38
C LYS A 124 3.81 -3.62 3.26
N THR A 125 3.98 -2.59 2.45
CA THR A 125 3.13 -2.32 1.29
C THR A 125 4.00 -1.87 0.14
N GLN A 126 3.65 -2.25 -1.09
CA GLN A 126 4.33 -1.75 -2.28
C GLN A 126 3.36 -1.46 -3.41
N PHE A 127 3.79 -0.52 -4.24
CA PHE A 127 3.19 -0.21 -5.50
C PHE A 127 4.28 -0.18 -6.57
N ASN A 128 4.08 -0.97 -7.63
CA ASN A 128 4.86 -0.94 -8.87
C ASN A 128 6.37 -1.22 -8.70
N PHE A 129 6.76 -1.91 -7.63
CA PHE A 129 8.15 -2.34 -7.42
C PHE A 129 8.50 -3.58 -8.25
N ASP A 130 7.52 -4.42 -8.54
CA ASP A 130 7.64 -5.63 -9.36
C ASP A 130 7.09 -5.41 -10.79
N PHE A 131 7.41 -4.24 -11.37
CA PHE A 131 6.82 -3.76 -12.63
C PHE A 131 7.16 -4.60 -13.87
N THR A 132 8.20 -5.44 -13.80
CA THR A 132 8.60 -6.34 -14.89
C THR A 132 7.87 -7.68 -14.84
N ALA A 133 7.29 -8.04 -13.69
CA ALA A 133 6.60 -9.30 -13.55
C ALA A 133 5.20 -9.27 -14.19
N ASN A 134 4.86 -10.36 -14.87
CA ASN A 134 3.61 -10.49 -15.60
C ASN A 134 2.66 -11.45 -14.87
N TYR A 135 1.88 -10.92 -13.93
CA TYR A 135 0.90 -11.68 -13.14
C TYR A 135 -0.47 -11.75 -13.82
N LYS A 136 -0.48 -12.16 -15.08
CA LYS A 136 -1.71 -12.27 -15.88
C LYS A 136 -2.29 -13.68 -15.81
N ILE A 137 -3.59 -13.74 -15.52
CA ILE A 137 -4.40 -14.97 -15.50
C ILE A 137 -5.64 -14.76 -16.36
N THR A 138 -6.21 -15.83 -16.91
CA THR A 138 -7.41 -15.71 -17.75
C THR A 138 -8.64 -15.35 -16.93
N LYS A 139 -9.64 -14.74 -17.56
CA LYS A 139 -10.93 -14.49 -16.92
C LYS A 139 -11.51 -15.76 -16.28
N GLU A 140 -11.47 -16.89 -16.98
CA GLU A 140 -11.91 -18.19 -16.47
C GLU A 140 -11.14 -18.64 -15.22
N GLN A 141 -9.85 -18.30 -15.11
CA GLN A 141 -9.07 -18.54 -13.89
C GLN A 141 -9.52 -17.60 -12.75
N CYS A 142 -9.80 -16.33 -13.04
CA CYS A 142 -10.33 -15.39 -12.04
C CYS A 142 -11.69 -15.83 -11.50
N ASP A 143 -12.62 -16.20 -12.38
CA ASP A 143 -13.99 -16.59 -12.02
C ASP A 143 -14.05 -17.88 -11.18
N ARG A 144 -12.98 -18.69 -11.20
CA ARG A 144 -12.88 -19.94 -10.43
C ARG A 144 -12.43 -19.74 -8.99
N ILE A 145 -11.84 -18.59 -8.64
CA ILE A 145 -11.32 -18.34 -7.30
C ILE A 145 -12.49 -18.20 -6.33
N GLN A 146 -12.39 -18.86 -5.16
CA GLN A 146 -13.43 -18.84 -4.13
C GLN A 146 -12.87 -18.34 -2.79
N ILE A 147 -13.73 -17.69 -2.03
CA ILE A 147 -13.43 -17.28 -0.65
C ILE A 147 -13.18 -18.53 0.21
N GLY A 148 -12.18 -18.47 1.10
CA GLY A 148 -11.82 -19.57 1.98
C GLY A 148 -10.86 -20.60 1.34
N TRP A 149 -10.38 -20.34 0.13
CA TRP A 149 -9.24 -21.07 -0.42
C TRP A 149 -7.94 -20.56 0.20
N THR A 150 -7.03 -21.47 0.49
CA THR A 150 -5.66 -21.15 0.84
C THR A 150 -4.94 -20.47 -0.31
N TYR A 151 -3.85 -19.78 0.00
CA TYR A 151 -3.01 -19.20 -1.05
C TYR A 151 -2.49 -20.29 -2.01
N GLN A 152 -2.15 -21.47 -1.49
CA GLN A 152 -1.72 -22.59 -2.32
C GLN A 152 -2.84 -23.11 -3.25
N GLU A 153 -4.08 -23.22 -2.75
CA GLU A 153 -5.24 -23.62 -3.56
C GLU A 153 -5.52 -22.63 -4.69
N VAL A 154 -5.48 -21.33 -4.40
CA VAL A 154 -5.60 -20.27 -5.42
C VAL A 154 -4.50 -20.41 -6.47
N ARG A 155 -3.23 -20.55 -6.04
CA ARG A 155 -2.11 -20.73 -6.97
C ARG A 155 -2.32 -21.92 -7.88
N ALA A 156 -2.72 -23.07 -7.34
CA ALA A 156 -2.98 -24.26 -8.14
C ALA A 156 -4.05 -24.02 -9.21
N ALA A 157 -5.13 -23.31 -8.86
CA ALA A 157 -6.21 -22.98 -9.79
C ALA A 157 -5.80 -22.01 -10.91
N VAL A 158 -4.85 -21.11 -10.66
CA VAL A 158 -4.40 -20.10 -11.62
C VAL A 158 -3.09 -20.46 -12.35
N GLY A 159 -2.70 -21.74 -12.34
CA GLY A 159 -1.51 -22.22 -13.06
C GLY A 159 -0.20 -22.02 -12.31
N ASN A 160 -0.24 -22.15 -10.98
CA ASN A 160 0.88 -22.04 -10.03
C ASN A 160 1.54 -20.66 -9.93
N GLN A 161 0.94 -19.62 -10.54
CA GLN A 161 1.43 -18.25 -10.46
C GLN A 161 1.27 -17.66 -9.05
N LYS A 162 2.33 -17.04 -8.52
CA LYS A 162 2.33 -16.41 -7.19
C LYS A 162 1.52 -15.11 -7.10
N GLY A 163 1.30 -14.41 -8.21
CA GLY A 163 0.69 -13.08 -8.19
C GLY A 163 1.61 -12.00 -7.60
N ASN A 164 1.16 -10.75 -7.65
CA ASN A 164 1.88 -9.60 -7.09
C ASN A 164 1.51 -9.42 -5.62
N VAL A 165 2.43 -9.67 -4.69
CA VAL A 165 2.20 -9.38 -3.27
C VAL A 165 2.35 -7.87 -3.06
N VAL A 166 1.22 -7.18 -2.84
CA VAL A 166 1.16 -5.71 -2.73
C VAL A 166 1.10 -5.24 -1.28
N SER A 167 0.71 -6.13 -0.36
CA SER A 167 0.67 -5.84 1.07
C SER A 167 0.96 -7.11 1.85
N GLU A 168 1.69 -6.96 2.94
CA GLU A 168 1.94 -7.99 3.94
C GLU A 168 1.76 -7.35 5.31
N SER A 169 1.18 -8.09 6.24
CA SER A 169 1.00 -7.68 7.62
C SER A 169 1.27 -8.87 8.53
N GLY A 170 1.87 -8.62 9.69
CA GLY A 170 2.14 -9.68 10.64
C GLY A 170 2.49 -9.19 12.02
N THR A 171 1.79 -9.73 13.03
CA THR A 171 2.23 -9.70 14.43
C THR A 171 1.91 -11.06 15.06
N ASN A 172 2.83 -11.57 15.90
CA ASN A 172 2.59 -12.73 16.78
C ASN A 172 1.97 -13.96 16.06
N GLY A 173 2.51 -14.34 14.91
CA GLY A 173 2.11 -15.56 14.18
C GLY A 173 0.86 -15.45 13.29
N ASN A 174 0.12 -14.33 13.35
CA ASN A 174 -0.93 -14.05 12.35
C ASN A 174 -0.31 -13.29 11.19
N ILE A 175 -0.42 -13.84 9.98
CA ILE A 175 0.12 -13.23 8.75
C ILE A 175 -1.05 -12.97 7.81
N GLY A 176 -1.21 -11.71 7.43
CA GLY A 176 -2.12 -11.28 6.38
C GLY A 176 -1.33 -10.87 5.15
N MET A 177 -1.75 -11.26 3.95
CA MET A 177 -1.15 -10.78 2.70
C MET A 177 -2.22 -10.44 1.68
N THR A 178 -1.93 -9.45 0.85
CA THR A 178 -2.77 -9.08 -0.29
C THR A 178 -2.02 -9.37 -1.58
N VAL A 179 -2.64 -10.16 -2.45
CA VAL A 179 -2.10 -10.58 -3.74
C VAL A 179 -2.97 -10.04 -4.87
N GLN A 180 -2.34 -9.50 -5.92
CA GLN A 180 -3.02 -9.02 -7.11
C GLN A 180 -2.67 -9.85 -8.34
N TYR A 181 -3.68 -10.07 -9.18
CA TYR A 181 -3.51 -10.60 -10.53
C TYR A 181 -4.27 -9.72 -11.53
N THR A 182 -3.74 -9.63 -12.74
CA THR A 182 -4.43 -8.98 -13.87
C THR A 182 -5.21 -10.02 -14.64
N CYS A 183 -6.54 -9.90 -14.66
CA CYS A 183 -7.41 -10.78 -15.45
C CYS A 183 -7.39 -10.33 -16.92
N ILE A 184 -7.14 -11.26 -17.84
CA ILE A 184 -7.24 -11.03 -19.29
C ILE A 184 -8.47 -11.72 -19.88
N LYS A 185 -9.17 -11.03 -20.79
CA LYS A 185 -10.38 -11.54 -21.44
C LYS A 185 -10.11 -12.41 -22.66
N ASP A 186 -8.94 -12.30 -23.27
CA ASP A 186 -8.60 -13.00 -24.51
C ASP A 186 -7.09 -13.30 -24.65
N ARG A 187 -6.75 -14.05 -25.71
CA ARG A 187 -5.37 -14.45 -26.02
C ARG A 187 -4.49 -13.28 -26.46
N GLN A 188 -5.11 -12.16 -26.87
CA GLN A 188 -4.44 -10.91 -27.20
C GLN A 188 -4.04 -10.13 -25.93
N GLN A 189 -4.28 -10.70 -24.74
CA GLN A 189 -3.97 -10.13 -23.43
C GLN A 189 -4.69 -8.81 -23.16
N ASN A 190 -5.85 -8.60 -23.76
CA ASN A 190 -6.68 -7.46 -23.40
C ASN A 190 -7.10 -7.60 -21.94
N VAL A 191 -6.91 -6.54 -21.17
CA VAL A 191 -7.22 -6.52 -19.74
C VAL A 191 -8.73 -6.47 -19.54
N ASP A 192 -9.22 -7.37 -18.69
CA ASP A 192 -10.61 -7.41 -18.22
C ASP A 192 -10.75 -6.68 -16.88
N GLY A 193 -9.75 -6.82 -16.01
CA GLY A 193 -9.71 -6.17 -14.71
C GLY A 193 -8.53 -6.60 -13.85
N ILE A 194 -8.54 -6.18 -12.59
CA ILE A 194 -7.59 -6.61 -11.56
C ILE A 194 -8.38 -7.35 -10.48
N VAL A 195 -7.96 -8.56 -10.13
CA VAL A 195 -8.45 -9.25 -8.95
C VAL A 195 -7.47 -9.03 -7.80
N THR A 196 -7.99 -8.60 -6.66
CA THR A 196 -7.23 -8.39 -5.42
C THR A 196 -7.76 -9.36 -4.38
N LEU A 197 -6.88 -10.20 -3.85
CA LEU A 197 -7.21 -11.24 -2.89
C LEU A 197 -6.49 -10.94 -1.58
N ALA A 198 -7.23 -10.91 -0.48
CA ALA A 198 -6.66 -10.83 0.85
C ALA A 198 -6.69 -12.22 1.47
N PHE A 199 -5.53 -12.67 1.97
CA PHE A 199 -5.37 -13.90 2.71
C PHE A 199 -5.08 -13.54 4.17
N VAL A 200 -5.86 -14.07 5.10
CA VAL A 200 -5.66 -13.88 6.53
C VAL A 200 -5.50 -15.25 7.15
N ASN A 201 -4.33 -15.52 7.73
CA ASN A 201 -3.98 -16.85 8.23
C ASN A 201 -4.15 -17.94 7.14
N ASP A 202 -3.69 -17.62 5.93
CA ASP A 202 -3.73 -18.48 4.74
C ASP A 202 -5.15 -18.86 4.26
N LYS A 203 -6.13 -17.96 4.40
CA LYS A 203 -7.51 -18.17 3.91
C LYS A 203 -8.16 -16.89 3.41
#